data_AF-B8RJ08-F1
#
_entry.id   AF-B8RJ08-F1
#
_cell.length_a   1.000
_cell.length_b   1.000
_cell.length_c   1.000
_cell.angle_alpha   90.00
_cell.angle_beta   90.00
_cell.angle_gamma   90.00
#
_symmetry.space_group_name_H-M   'P 1'
#
loop_
_entity.id
_entity.type
_entity.pdbx_description
1 polymer ?
#
loop_
_entity_poly.entity_id
_entity_poly.type
_entity_poly.pdbx_seq_one_letter_code
_entity_poly.pdbx_strand_id
1 'polypeptide(L)'
;GRVVEAVKLEIRMPKSVLTCALLASQGKYTFDPVTKTLHWDVGRIDVTKLPNIRGTVSVASGCTSLETSIDRVQFTISQLAVSGLKVNRLDMYGEKYKPFKGVKYVTKAGKFQIRM
;
A
#
# COMPACT_ATOMS: atom_id res chain seq x y z
N GLY A 1 -10.33 -14.20 4.34
CA GLY A 1 -10.23 -12.82 3.80
C GLY A 1 -9.59 -12.86 2.42
N ARG A 2 -9.85 -11.86 1.57
CA ARG A 2 -9.12 -11.72 0.29
C ARG A 2 -7.67 -11.29 0.57
N VAL A 3 -6.75 -11.73 -0.27
CA VAL A 3 -5.32 -11.42 -0.12
C VAL A 3 -5.05 -10.02 -0.65
N VAL A 4 -4.32 -9.22 0.12
CA VAL A 4 -3.82 -7.90 -0.30
C VAL A 4 -2.38 -8.08 -0.77
N GLU A 5 -2.07 -7.61 -1.97
CA GLU A 5 -0.78 -7.79 -2.64
C GLU A 5 -0.22 -6.46 -3.15
N ALA A 6 1.06 -6.48 -3.55
CA ALA A 6 1.79 -5.29 -4.00
C ALA A 6 1.67 -4.10 -3.04
N VAL A 7 1.74 -4.38 -1.74
CA VAL A 7 1.60 -3.36 -0.71
C VAL A 7 2.89 -2.57 -0.57
N LYS A 8 2.80 -1.24 -0.75
CA LYS A 8 3.89 -0.29 -0.59
C LYS A 8 3.43 0.91 0.20
N LEU A 9 4.25 1.36 1.13
CA LEU A 9 3.99 2.55 1.93
C LEU A 9 5.05 3.60 1.65
N GLU A 10 4.60 4.84 1.56
CA GLU A 10 5.41 6.02 1.44
C GLU A 10 5.09 6.92 2.64
N ILE A 11 6.08 7.07 3.51
CA ILE A 11 5.94 7.74 4.80
C ILE A 11 6.81 8.99 4.74
N ARG A 12 6.20 10.16 4.93
CA ARG A 12 6.93 11.43 4.95
C ARG A 12 7.37 11.72 6.36
N MET A 13 8.68 11.68 6.56
CA MET A 13 9.32 11.94 7.84
C MET A 13 9.47 13.45 8.06
N PRO A 14 9.49 13.89 9.34
CA PRO A 14 9.86 15.26 9.69
C PRO A 14 11.23 15.64 9.15
N LYS A 15 11.41 16.93 8.81
CA LYS A 15 12.70 17.47 8.33
C LYS A 15 13.86 17.23 9.30
N SER A 16 13.54 17.12 10.58
CA SER A 16 14.50 16.92 11.67
C SER A 16 15.07 15.49 11.71
N VAL A 17 14.47 14.54 10.99
CA VAL A 17 14.95 13.15 10.93
C VAL A 17 16.24 13.08 10.13
N LEU A 18 17.31 12.55 10.75
CA LEU A 18 18.62 12.36 10.14
C LEU A 18 18.73 10.98 9.51
N THR A 19 18.47 9.93 10.30
CA THR A 19 18.62 8.53 9.88
C THR A 19 17.55 7.66 10.51
N CYS A 20 17.25 6.53 9.87
CA CYS A 20 16.29 5.54 10.34
C CYS A 20 16.97 4.18 10.42
N ALA A 21 17.06 3.60 11.62
CA ALA A 21 17.54 2.25 11.85
C ALA A 21 16.33 1.36 12.16
N LEU A 22 15.68 0.87 11.10
CA LEU A 22 14.44 0.10 11.19
C LEU A 22 14.68 -1.38 10.91
N LEU A 23 13.84 -2.20 11.51
CA LEU A 23 13.72 -3.63 11.29
C LEU A 23 12.31 -3.92 10.77
N ALA A 24 12.21 -4.26 9.49
CA ALA A 24 10.96 -4.68 8.89
C ALA A 24 10.79 -6.19 9.10
N SER A 25 9.67 -6.61 9.68
CA SER A 25 9.33 -8.04 9.84
C SER A 25 9.09 -8.72 8.49
N GLN A 26 8.75 -7.93 7.48
CA GLN A 26 8.47 -8.36 6.13
C GLN A 26 8.82 -7.25 5.14
N GLY A 27 9.36 -7.65 3.99
CA GLY A 27 9.66 -6.72 2.91
C GLY A 27 10.98 -5.99 3.12
N LYS A 28 11.16 -4.90 2.37
CA LYS A 28 12.36 -4.05 2.43
C LYS A 28 11.96 -2.60 2.59
N TYR A 29 12.75 -1.84 3.32
CA TYR A 29 12.57 -0.41 3.41
C TYR A 29 13.81 0.32 2.89
N THR A 30 13.60 1.55 2.46
CA THR A 30 14.63 2.48 1.99
C THR A 30 14.25 3.86 2.47
N PHE A 31 15.18 4.53 3.13
CA PHE A 31 15.00 5.89 3.59
C PHE A 31 15.86 6.84 2.75
N ASP A 32 15.24 7.87 2.20
CA ASP A 32 15.94 8.93 1.50
C ASP A 32 16.12 10.14 2.45
N PRO A 33 17.35 10.45 2.89
CA PRO A 33 17.62 11.56 3.80
C PRO A 33 17.45 12.94 3.16
N VAL A 34 17.39 13.04 1.82
CA VAL A 34 17.20 14.30 1.08
C VAL A 34 15.72 14.66 1.01
N THR A 35 14.89 13.74 0.49
CA THR A 35 13.44 13.95 0.41
C THR A 35 12.71 13.69 1.73
N LYS A 36 13.42 13.15 2.74
CA LYS A 36 12.86 12.73 4.04
C LYS A 36 11.71 11.75 3.88
N THR A 37 11.79 10.88 2.88
CA THR A 37 10.74 9.90 2.59
C THR A 37 11.24 8.49 2.87
N LEU A 38 10.47 7.76 3.69
CA LEU A 38 10.67 6.35 3.95
C LEU A 38 9.74 5.56 3.02
N HIS A 39 10.34 4.77 2.14
CA HIS A 39 9.64 3.79 1.31
C HIS A 39 9.71 2.42 1.97
N TRP A 40 8.58 1.75 2.14
CA TRP A 40 8.50 0.38 2.64
C TRP A 40 7.72 -0.49 1.66
N ASP A 41 8.40 -1.46 1.04
CA ASP A 41 7.81 -2.44 0.13
C ASP A 41 7.54 -3.75 0.90
N VAL A 42 6.28 -3.99 1.23
CA VAL A 42 5.82 -5.13 2.04
C VAL A 42 5.53 -6.36 1.17
N GLY A 43 5.02 -6.12 -0.04
CA GLY A 43 4.55 -7.18 -0.94
C GLY A 43 3.18 -7.71 -0.55
N ARG A 44 3.08 -8.99 -0.21
CA ARG A 44 1.81 -9.70 0.05
C ARG A 44 1.50 -9.76 1.54
N ILE A 45 0.33 -9.30 1.96
CA ILE A 45 -0.12 -9.38 3.36
C ILE A 45 -0.76 -10.74 3.62
N ASP A 46 -0.26 -11.43 4.63
CA ASP A 46 -0.92 -12.58 5.24
C ASP A 46 -1.65 -12.13 6.52
N VAL A 47 -2.90 -12.55 6.68
CA VAL A 47 -3.72 -12.20 7.85
C VAL A 47 -3.23 -12.92 9.11
N THR A 48 -2.55 -14.06 8.94
CA THR A 48 -1.98 -14.83 10.06
C THR A 48 -0.72 -14.18 10.64
N LYS A 49 0.03 -13.44 9.82
CA LYS A 49 1.26 -12.77 10.22
C LYS A 49 1.29 -11.35 9.66
N LEU A 50 0.81 -10.41 10.47
CA LEU A 50 0.75 -9.01 10.07
C LEU A 50 2.15 -8.41 9.91
N PRO A 51 2.40 -7.69 8.79
CA PRO A 51 3.67 -7.01 8.57
C PRO A 51 3.82 -5.84 9.56
N ASN A 52 5.00 -5.68 10.13
CA ASN A 52 5.33 -4.57 11.00
C ASN A 52 6.76 -4.08 10.73
N ILE A 53 6.99 -2.80 11.01
CA ILE A 53 8.31 -2.18 10.96
C ILE A 53 8.53 -1.44 12.28
N ARG A 54 9.66 -1.71 12.93
CA ARG A 54 10.00 -1.14 14.24
C ARG A 54 11.48 -0.80 14.27
N GLY A 55 11.88 0.18 15.08
CA GLY A 55 13.28 0.52 15.25
C GLY A 55 13.45 1.90 15.83
N THR A 56 14.61 2.49 15.58
CA THR A 56 14.98 3.81 16.10
C THR A 56 15.14 4.81 14.97
N VAL A 57 14.73 6.05 15.22
CA VAL A 57 14.87 7.17 14.31
C VAL A 57 15.73 8.22 14.99
N SER A 58 16.82 8.62 14.33
CA SER A 58 17.72 9.64 14.84
C SER A 58 17.23 11.01 14.38
N VAL A 59 17.08 11.94 15.31
CA VAL A 59 16.54 13.28 15.08
C VAL A 59 17.56 14.33 15.52
N ALA A 60 17.64 15.44 14.78
CA ALA A 60 18.43 16.59 15.17
C ALA A 60 17.98 17.16 16.53
N SER A 61 18.95 17.56 17.36
CA SER A 61 18.73 18.12 18.69
C SER A 61 17.87 19.38 18.65
N GLY A 62 16.96 19.54 19.62
CA GLY A 62 16.11 20.74 19.76
C GLY A 62 14.78 20.71 18.99
N CYS A 63 14.40 19.58 18.40
CA CYS A 63 13.12 19.46 17.72
C CYS A 63 11.99 19.05 18.68
N THR A 64 10.86 19.75 18.62
CA THR A 64 9.68 19.54 19.48
C THR A 64 8.50 18.85 18.79
N SER A 65 8.51 18.73 17.46
CA SER A 65 7.42 18.09 16.70
C SER A 65 7.94 16.98 15.80
N LEU A 66 7.39 15.78 16.01
CA LEU A 66 7.71 14.55 15.28
C LEU A 66 6.52 14.03 14.46
N GLU A 67 5.57 14.91 14.12
CA GLU A 67 4.40 14.51 13.36
C GLU A 67 4.80 13.91 12.01
N THR A 68 4.34 12.68 11.78
CA THR A 68 4.68 11.88 10.62
C THR A 68 3.38 11.41 9.98
N SER A 69 3.26 11.56 8.67
CA SER A 69 2.12 11.09 7.89
C SER A 69 2.50 9.96 6.95
N ILE A 70 1.58 9.03 6.73
CA ILE A 70 1.68 8.07 5.65
C ILE A 70 1.00 8.71 4.43
N ASP A 71 1.81 9.29 3.57
CA ASP A 71 1.33 10.09 2.45
C ASP A 71 0.70 9.23 1.35
N ARG A 72 1.26 8.04 1.11
CA ARG A 72 0.74 7.14 0.08
C ARG A 72 0.83 5.69 0.48
N VAL A 73 -0.30 5.01 0.45
CA VAL A 73 -0.39 3.55 0.52
C VAL A 73 -0.81 3.03 -0.84
N GLN A 74 -0.01 2.15 -1.40
CA GLN A 74 -0.34 1.40 -2.59
C GLN A 74 -0.64 -0.04 -2.20
N PHE A 75 -1.71 -0.58 -2.76
CA PHE A 75 -2.05 -2.00 -2.62
C PHE A 75 -2.92 -2.42 -3.81
N THR A 76 -2.96 -3.72 -4.04
CA THR A 76 -3.86 -4.37 -5.00
C THR A 76 -4.60 -5.49 -4.29
N ILE A 77 -5.90 -5.64 -4.58
CA ILE A 77 -6.72 -6.74 -4.10
C ILE A 77 -7.35 -7.42 -5.31
N SER A 78 -6.92 -8.64 -5.58
CA SER A 78 -7.47 -9.47 -6.64
C SER A 78 -8.84 -10.05 -6.26
N GLN A 79 -9.72 -10.21 -7.26
CA GLN A 79 -11.05 -10.81 -7.12
C GLN A 79 -11.96 -10.08 -6.11
N LEU A 80 -11.80 -8.76 -6.02
CA LEU A 80 -12.60 -7.90 -5.16
C LEU A 80 -12.91 -6.58 -5.85
N ALA A 81 -14.19 -6.20 -5.80
CA ALA A 81 -14.67 -4.86 -6.05
C ALA A 81 -15.14 -4.27 -4.72
N VAL A 82 -14.40 -3.32 -4.16
CA VAL A 82 -14.74 -2.71 -2.86
C VAL A 82 -16.07 -1.96 -2.90
N SER A 83 -16.52 -1.50 -4.07
CA SER A 83 -17.85 -0.92 -4.26
C SER A 83 -19.01 -1.91 -4.13
N GLY A 84 -18.74 -3.21 -4.08
CA GLY A 84 -19.77 -4.26 -4.12
C GLY A 84 -20.37 -4.48 -5.52
N LEU A 85 -19.86 -3.79 -6.55
CA LEU A 85 -20.37 -3.93 -7.92
C LEU A 85 -20.18 -5.37 -8.43
N LYS A 86 -21.25 -5.93 -8.97
CA LYS A 86 -21.27 -7.26 -9.57
C LYS A 86 -21.97 -7.22 -10.92
N VAL A 87 -21.24 -7.58 -11.97
CA VAL A 87 -21.79 -7.80 -13.31
C VAL A 87 -22.74 -8.99 -13.26
N ASN A 88 -24.00 -8.75 -13.62
CA ASN A 88 -25.03 -9.79 -13.65
C ASN A 88 -24.99 -10.58 -14.97
N ARG A 89 -25.03 -9.88 -16.11
CA ARG A 89 -25.08 -10.49 -17.44
C ARG A 89 -24.29 -9.67 -18.46
N LEU A 90 -23.70 -10.35 -19.44
CA LEU A 90 -23.06 -9.77 -20.61
C LEU A 90 -23.66 -10.41 -21.86
N ASP A 91 -24.38 -9.62 -22.65
CA ASP A 91 -25.07 -10.06 -23.86
C ASP A 91 -24.37 -9.53 -25.11
N MET A 92 -24.35 -10.35 -26.16
CA MET A 92 -23.78 -9.99 -27.46
C MET A 92 -24.80 -10.34 -28.54
N TYR A 93 -25.09 -9.39 -29.41
CA TYR A 93 -26.05 -9.51 -30.50
C TYR A 93 -25.34 -9.26 -31.83
N GLY A 94 -25.89 -9.79 -32.92
CA GLY A 94 -25.38 -9.57 -34.28
C GLY A 94 -24.27 -10.54 -34.72
N GLU A 95 -23.89 -11.51 -33.89
CA GLU A 95 -22.83 -12.47 -34.19
C GLU A 95 -23.28 -13.93 -34.01
N LYS A 96 -22.83 -14.81 -34.91
CA LYS A 96 -23.23 -16.23 -34.93
C LYS A 96 -22.41 -17.13 -34.01
N TYR A 97 -21.20 -16.72 -33.63
CA TYR A 97 -20.31 -17.52 -32.79
C TYR A 97 -20.56 -17.27 -31.29
N LYS A 98 -20.14 -18.22 -30.44
CA LYS A 98 -20.26 -18.13 -28.98
C LYS A 98 -18.95 -17.66 -28.36
N PRO A 99 -18.79 -16.37 -28.02
CA PRO A 99 -17.55 -15.87 -27.41
C PRO A 99 -17.40 -16.37 -25.98
N PHE A 100 -16.16 -16.47 -25.51
CA PHE A 100 -15.87 -16.56 -24.09
C PHE A 100 -16.12 -15.19 -23.44
N LYS A 101 -16.90 -15.19 -22.35
CA LYS A 101 -17.26 -13.99 -21.59
C LYS A 101 -16.75 -14.13 -20.17
N GLY A 102 -15.79 -13.29 -19.77
CA GLY A 102 -15.17 -13.33 -18.46
C GLY A 102 -15.13 -11.94 -17.83
N VAL A 103 -15.21 -11.89 -16.49
CA VAL A 103 -15.06 -10.66 -15.71
C VAL A 103 -14.01 -10.90 -14.63
N LYS A 104 -13.10 -9.94 -14.47
CA LYS A 104 -12.12 -9.91 -13.38
C LYS A 104 -12.26 -8.61 -12.60
N TYR A 105 -12.41 -8.73 -11.30
CA TYR A 105 -12.42 -7.57 -10.39
C TYR A 105 -11.03 -7.39 -9.77
N VAL A 106 -10.55 -6.16 -9.80
CA VAL A 106 -9.29 -5.76 -9.16
C VAL A 106 -9.51 -4.41 -8.50
N THR A 107 -9.26 -4.33 -7.20
CA THR A 107 -9.22 -3.05 -6.50
C THR A 107 -7.77 -2.62 -6.33
N LYS A 108 -7.46 -1.37 -6.66
CA LYS A 108 -6.15 -0.75 -6.43
C LYS A 108 -6.31 0.49 -5.58
N ALA A 109 -5.28 0.80 -4.81
CA ALA A 109 -5.24 2.06 -4.07
C ALA A 109 -5.18 3.26 -5.03
N GLY A 110 -5.99 4.28 -4.74
CA GLY A 110 -5.88 5.60 -5.35
C GLY A 110 -4.98 6.52 -4.52
N LYS A 111 -5.46 7.73 -4.22
CA LYS A 111 -4.82 8.63 -3.23
C LYS A 111 -5.21 8.21 -1.83
N PHE A 112 -4.54 7.18 -1.30
CA PHE A 112 -4.79 6.66 0.04
C PHE A 112 -3.72 7.17 1.01
N GLN A 113 -4.13 8.07 1.92
CA GLN A 113 -3.28 8.69 2.93
C GLN A 113 -3.78 8.30 4.33
N ILE A 114 -2.87 8.11 5.27
CA ILE A 114 -3.20 7.86 6.69
C ILE A 114 -2.51 8.95 7.50
N ARG A 115 -3.30 9.71 8.27
CA ARG A 115 -2.82 10.70 9.23
C ARG A 115 -2.75 10.04 10.60
N MET A 116 -1.63 10.20 11.28
CA MET A 116 -1.39 9.66 12.63
C MET A 116 -1.28 10.80 13.64
#